data_AF-A0A2N3K0C4-F1
#
_entry.id   AF-A0A2N3K0C4-F1
#
_cell.length_a   1.000
_cell.length_b   1.000
_cell.length_c   1.000
_cell.angle_alpha   90.00
_cell.angle_beta   90.00
_cell.angle_gamma   90.00
#
_symmetry.space_group_name_H-M   'P 1'
#
loop_
_entity.id
_entity.type
_entity.pdbx_description
1 polymer ?
#
loop_
_entity_poly.entity_id
_entity_poly.type
_entity_poly.pdbx_seq_one_letter_code
_entity_poly.pdbx_strand_id
1 'polypeptide(L)'
;MDDLAKFLVARVADDHHAYAYVAHTLGGEALLDSHLPMLDLTEQLADAHRTMASSDPRSAGLAYALRVLARSYGEHPDYREEWRP
;
A
#
# COMPACT_ATOMS: atom_id res chain seq x y z
N MET A 1 11.24 6.79 4.67
CA MET A 1 9.77 6.95 4.65
C MET A 1 9.25 7.28 3.26
N ASP A 2 9.81 8.27 2.56
CA ASP A 2 9.43 8.55 1.16
C ASP A 2 9.61 7.34 0.23
N ASP A 3 10.74 6.64 0.34
CA ASP A 3 10.98 5.39 -0.40
C ASP A 3 9.94 4.30 -0.08
N LEU A 4 9.54 4.16 1.19
CA LEU A 4 8.52 3.19 1.61
C LEU A 4 7.14 3.55 1.02
N ALA A 5 6.78 4.84 1.04
CA ALA A 5 5.53 5.30 0.45
C ALA A 5 5.50 5.06 -1.06
N LYS A 6 6.59 5.36 -1.77
CA LYS A 6 6.74 5.06 -3.21
C LYS A 6 6.63 3.57 -3.51
N PHE A 7 7.29 2.74 -2.69
CA PHE A 7 7.21 1.29 -2.82
C PHE A 7 5.77 0.79 -2.67
N LEU A 8 5.05 1.23 -1.63
CA LEU A 8 3.65 0.85 -1.40
C LEU A 8 2.74 1.27 -2.55
N VAL A 9 2.86 2.50 -3.04
CA VAL A 9 2.05 2.99 -4.18
C VAL A 9 2.30 2.13 -5.43
N ALA A 10 3.55 1.78 -5.72
CA ALA A 10 3.87 0.94 -6.87
C ALA A 10 3.26 -0.46 -6.74
N ARG A 11 3.32 -1.07 -5.55
CA ARG A 11 2.73 -2.40 -5.32
C ARG A 11 1.22 -2.40 -5.34
N VAL A 12 0.60 -1.37 -4.77
CA VAL A 12 -0.85 -1.16 -4.88
C VAL A 12 -1.28 -1.03 -6.33
N ALA A 13 -0.55 -0.27 -7.15
CA ALA A 13 -0.83 -0.13 -8.57
C ALA A 13 -0.70 -1.47 -9.33
N ASP A 14 0.32 -2.27 -9.02
CA ASP A 14 0.50 -3.61 -9.62
C ASP A 14 -0.64 -4.56 -9.21
N ASP A 15 -1.04 -4.54 -7.93
CA ASP A 15 -2.14 -5.35 -7.41
C ASP A 15 -3.50 -4.93 -8.01
N HIS A 16 -3.71 -3.63 -8.24
CA HIS A 16 -4.86 -3.11 -8.99
C HIS A 16 -4.90 -3.62 -10.43
N HIS A 17 -3.74 -3.67 -11.12
CA HIS A 17 -3.68 -4.22 -12.48
C HIS A 17 -3.93 -5.71 -12.50
N ALA A 18 -3.38 -6.46 -11.55
CA ALA A 18 -3.66 -7.88 -11.38
C ALA A 18 -5.16 -8.11 -11.12
N TYR A 19 -5.78 -7.31 -10.26
CA TYR A 19 -7.21 -7.36 -10.00
C TYR A 19 -8.02 -7.15 -11.28
N ALA A 20 -7.74 -6.08 -12.06
CA ALA A 20 -8.45 -5.78 -13.29
C ALA A 20 -8.36 -6.93 -14.31
N TYR A 21 -7.18 -7.55 -14.42
CA TYR A 21 -6.97 -8.72 -15.27
C TYR A 21 -7.82 -9.92 -14.82
N VAL A 22 -7.82 -10.24 -13.52
CA VAL A 22 -8.57 -11.39 -13.02
C VAL A 22 -10.09 -11.15 -13.09
N ALA A 23 -10.56 -9.95 -12.75
CA ALA A 23 -11.97 -9.57 -12.89
C ALA A 23 -12.45 -9.68 -14.35
N HIS A 24 -11.62 -9.28 -15.32
CA HIS A 24 -11.90 -9.45 -16.75
C HIS A 24 -11.95 -10.93 -17.16
N THR A 25 -11.09 -11.77 -16.59
CA THR A 25 -10.93 -13.18 -17.00
C THR A 25 -11.94 -14.12 -16.34
N LEU A 26 -12.25 -13.93 -15.05
CA LEU A 26 -13.05 -14.84 -14.23
C LEU A 26 -14.44 -14.31 -13.87
N GLY A 27 -14.76 -13.07 -14.25
CA GLY A 27 -16.00 -12.38 -13.89
C GLY A 27 -15.88 -11.65 -12.54
N GLY A 28 -16.31 -10.38 -12.53
CA GLY A 28 -16.09 -9.46 -11.40
C GLY A 28 -16.72 -9.87 -10.07
N GLU A 29 -17.71 -10.78 -10.07
CA GLU A 29 -18.33 -11.30 -8.84
C GLU A 29 -17.49 -12.37 -8.11
N ALA A 30 -16.45 -12.91 -8.77
CA ALA A 30 -15.63 -13.99 -8.20
C ALA A 30 -14.54 -13.50 -7.22
N LEU A 31 -14.29 -12.19 -7.15
CA LEU A 31 -13.24 -11.62 -6.30
C LEU A 31 -13.80 -10.60 -5.32
N LEU A 32 -13.60 -10.93 -4.04
CA LEU A 32 -14.03 -10.21 -2.85
C LEU A 32 -13.92 -8.68 -3.00
N ASP A 33 -15.09 -8.04 -2.95
CA ASP A 33 -15.35 -6.60 -2.95
C ASP A 33 -14.53 -5.78 -1.91
N SER A 34 -13.87 -6.46 -0.96
CA SER A 34 -13.07 -5.82 0.11
C SER A 34 -11.60 -5.58 -0.23
N HIS A 35 -11.09 -6.09 -1.36
CA HIS A 35 -9.67 -5.95 -1.69
C HIS A 35 -9.33 -4.57 -2.28
N LEU A 36 -10.17 -4.06 -3.20
CA LEU A 36 -9.99 -2.72 -3.79
C LEU A 36 -10.01 -1.60 -2.73
N PRO A 37 -10.95 -1.56 -1.76
CA PRO A 37 -10.94 -0.54 -0.73
C PRO A 37 -9.67 -0.52 0.12
N MET A 38 -9.01 -1.67 0.33
CA MET A 38 -7.78 -1.76 1.11
C MET A 38 -6.55 -1.25 0.34
N LEU A 39 -6.53 -1.48 -0.97
CA LEU A 39 -5.50 -0.96 -1.87
C LEU A 39 -5.63 0.57 -2.00
N ASP A 40 -6.84 1.07 -2.28
CA ASP A 40 -7.14 2.50 -2.32
C ASP A 40 -6.82 3.20 -0.99
N LEU A 41 -7.12 2.57 0.15
CA LEU A 41 -6.80 3.11 1.47
C LEU A 41 -5.28 3.19 1.67
N THR A 42 -4.54 2.17 1.25
CA THR A 42 -3.08 2.13 1.38
C THR A 42 -2.42 3.23 0.56
N GLU A 43 -2.88 3.46 -0.67
CA GLU A 43 -2.43 4.56 -1.52
C GLU A 43 -2.73 5.93 -0.88
N GLN A 44 -3.96 6.13 -0.41
CA GLN A 44 -4.36 7.37 0.26
C GLN A 44 -3.51 7.66 1.52
N LEU A 45 -3.20 6.64 2.32
CA LEU A 45 -2.36 6.79 3.51
C LEU A 45 -0.91 7.12 3.14
N ALA A 46 -0.38 6.51 2.08
CA ALA A 46 0.97 6.79 1.60
C ALA A 46 1.10 8.24 1.10
N ASP A 47 0.11 8.72 0.34
CA ASP A 47 0.08 10.10 -0.16
C ASP A 47 -0.18 11.12 0.96
N ALA A 48 -1.06 10.80 1.90
CA ALA A 48 -1.26 11.61 3.10
C ALA A 48 0.05 11.76 3.87
N HIS A 49 0.83 10.68 4.04
CA HIS A 49 2.13 10.76 4.71
C HIS A 49 3.15 11.60 3.92
N ARG A 50 3.21 11.46 2.60
CA ARG A 50 4.15 12.22 1.75
C ARG A 50 3.92 13.73 1.79
N THR A 51 2.66 14.14 1.91
CA THR A 51 2.26 15.55 1.94
C THR A 51 2.18 16.13 3.35
N MET A 52 2.27 15.29 4.38
CA MET A 52 2.21 15.68 5.78
C MET A 52 3.50 16.39 6.21
N ALA A 53 3.35 17.47 6.99
CA ALA A 53 4.48 18.13 7.62
C ALA A 53 5.16 17.20 8.64
N SER A 54 6.50 17.21 8.68
CA SER A 54 7.26 16.36 9.61
C SER A 54 7.01 16.68 11.10
N SER A 55 6.48 17.86 11.40
CA SER A 55 6.07 18.26 12.75
C SER A 55 4.63 17.87 13.11
N ASP A 56 3.86 17.29 12.19
CA ASP A 56 2.49 16.85 12.48
C ASP A 56 2.53 15.70 13.49
N PRO A 57 1.79 15.79 14.61
CA PRO A 57 1.81 14.76 15.66
C PRO A 57 1.33 13.39 15.17
N ARG A 58 0.62 13.32 14.05
CA ARG A 58 0.14 12.06 13.44
C ARG A 58 1.21 11.35 12.62
N SER A 59 2.30 12.04 12.24
CA SER A 59 3.31 11.52 11.31
C SER A 59 3.91 10.19 11.79
N ALA A 60 4.24 10.08 13.08
CA ALA A 60 4.79 8.84 13.63
C ALA A 60 3.82 7.65 13.57
N GLY A 61 2.54 7.89 13.90
CA GLY A 61 1.50 6.85 13.84
C GLY A 61 1.23 6.41 12.40
N LEU A 62 1.15 7.36 11.47
CA LEU A 62 0.96 7.06 10.06
C LEU A 62 2.17 6.34 9.45
N ALA A 63 3.38 6.73 9.82
CA ALA A 63 4.61 6.04 9.43
C ALA A 63 4.61 4.58 9.90
N TYR A 64 4.20 4.33 11.14
CA TYR A 64 4.07 2.98 11.68
C TYR A 64 3.01 2.16 10.94
N ALA A 65 1.84 2.73 10.67
CA ALA A 65 0.79 2.06 9.90
C ALA A 65 1.29 1.64 8.50
N LEU A 66 2.01 2.52 7.80
CA LEU A 66 2.61 2.20 6.50
C LEU A 66 3.62 1.04 6.58
N ARG A 67 4.44 0.97 7.64
CA ARG A 67 5.36 -0.16 7.86
C ARG A 67 4.62 -1.47 8.10
N VAL A 68 3.52 -1.44 8.86
CA VAL A 68 2.67 -2.61 9.09
C VAL A 68 2.06 -3.11 7.78
N LEU A 69 1.56 -2.20 6.93
CA LEU A 69 1.02 -2.54 5.62
C LEU A 69 2.12 -3.11 4.70
N ALA A 70 3.30 -2.50 4.66
CA ALA A 70 4.41 -2.94 3.82
C ALA A 70 4.87 -4.38 4.09
N ARG A 71 4.62 -4.90 5.30
CA ARG A 71 4.95 -6.27 5.67
C ARG A 71 4.25 -7.32 4.80
N SER A 72 3.09 -7.02 4.20
CA SER A 72 2.45 -7.93 3.25
C SER A 72 3.32 -8.24 2.04
N TYR A 73 4.25 -7.34 1.70
CA TYR A 73 5.20 -7.47 0.59
C TYR A 73 6.60 -7.89 1.06
N GLY A 74 6.73 -8.50 2.26
CA GLY A 74 8.04 -8.82 2.86
C GLY A 74 8.91 -9.79 2.05
N GLU A 75 8.32 -10.55 1.12
CA GLU A 75 9.06 -11.44 0.20
C GLU A 75 9.48 -10.76 -1.11
N HIS A 76 9.05 -9.52 -1.34
CA HIS A 76 9.33 -8.78 -2.56
C HIS A 76 10.83 -8.37 -2.61
N PRO A 77 11.55 -8.55 -3.73
CA PRO A 77 12.99 -8.22 -3.82
C PRO A 77 13.35 -6.77 -3.46
N ASP A 78 12.49 -5.82 -3.81
CA ASP A 78 12.66 -4.40 -3.48
C ASP A 78 12.26 -4.03 -2.05
N TYR A 79 11.70 -4.97 -1.27
CA TYR A 79 11.36 -4.74 0.13
C TYR A 79 12.64 -4.61 0.96
N ARG A 80 12.70 -3.59 1.81
CA ARG A 80 13.85 -3.34 2.69
C ARG A 80 13.53 -3.73 4.13
N GLU A 81 14.45 -4.46 4.77
CA GLU A 81 14.35 -4.86 6.18
C GLU A 81 14.15 -3.67 7.14
N GLU A 82 14.69 -2.49 6.80
CA GLU A 82 14.52 -1.25 7.54
C GLU A 82 13.06 -0.74 7.62
N TRP A 83 12.17 -1.26 6.77
CA TRP A 83 10.75 -0.93 6.77
C TRP A 83 9.92 -1.82 7.70
N ARG A 84 10.53 -2.80 8.36
CA ARG A 84 9.85 -3.55 9.41
C ARG A 84 9.39 -2.59 10.53
N PRO A 85 8.18 -2.80 11.11
CA PRO A 85 7.63 -1.94 12.15
C PRO A 85 8.56 -1.75 13.35
#